data_AF-A0A2D5IH11-F1
#
_entry.id   AF-A0A2D5IH11-F1
#
_cell.length_a   1.000
_cell.length_b   1.000
_cell.length_c   1.000
_cell.angle_alpha   90.00
_cell.angle_beta   90.00
_cell.angle_gamma   90.00
#
_symmetry.space_group_name_H-M   'P 1'
#
loop_
_entity.id
_entity.type
_entity.pdbx_description
1 polymer ?
#
loop_
_entity_poly.entity_id
_entity_poly.type
_entity_poly.pdbx_seq_one_letter_code
_entity_poly.pdbx_strand_id
1 'polypeptide(L)'
;GLATLPFGWVALGDEAHRNLMFAGLLGGLGHLIANEAVKRSDISVLGPFDYTAIIWALAIDVMVFGFVPNRLGLFGIFVIAFAALSLAVKQVRSA
;
A
#
# COMPACT_ATOMS: atom_id res chain seq x y z
N GLY A 1 4.31 -15.64 -17.39
CA GLY A 1 3.62 -16.84 -16.91
C GLY A 1 3.85 -18.00 -17.86
N LEU A 2 3.02 -18.14 -18.89
CA LEU A 2 3.16 -19.24 -19.86
C LEU A 2 4.35 -19.08 -20.83
N ALA A 3 4.65 -17.86 -21.26
CA ALA A 3 5.79 -17.59 -22.15
C ALA A 3 7.17 -17.87 -21.52
N THR A 4 7.24 -18.00 -20.19
CA THR A 4 8.48 -18.27 -19.44
C THR A 4 8.68 -19.74 -19.10
N LEU A 5 7.71 -20.62 -19.39
CA LEU A 5 7.81 -22.07 -19.20
C LEU A 5 9.09 -22.70 -19.79
N PRO A 6 9.50 -22.39 -21.04
CA PRO A 6 10.69 -23.01 -21.62
C PRO A 6 12.02 -22.46 -21.06
N PHE A 7 11.99 -21.37 -20.29
CA PHE A 7 13.18 -20.69 -19.75
C PHE A 7 13.58 -21.18 -18.35
N GLY A 8 13.16 -22.38 -17.94
CA GLY A 8 13.53 -22.98 -16.65
C GLY A 8 12.69 -22.44 -15.48
N TRP A 9 11.38 -22.31 -15.66
CA TRP A 9 10.47 -21.89 -14.60
C TRP A 9 10.57 -22.83 -13.39
N VAL A 10 10.97 -22.28 -12.24
CA VAL A 10 11.02 -23.02 -10.97
C VAL A 10 9.59 -23.14 -10.45
N ALA A 11 9.15 -24.38 -10.19
CA ALA A 11 7.86 -24.63 -9.58
C ALA A 11 7.79 -23.93 -8.21
N LEU A 12 6.74 -23.12 -8.00
CA LEU A 12 6.55 -22.41 -6.74
C LEU A 12 6.31 -23.44 -5.63
N GLY A 13 7.01 -23.30 -4.50
CA GLY A 13 6.71 -24.09 -3.30
C GLY A 13 5.33 -23.78 -2.72
N ASP A 14 4.81 -24.65 -1.86
CA ASP A 14 3.49 -24.50 -1.23
C ASP A 14 3.35 -23.19 -0.45
N GLU A 15 4.43 -22.74 0.19
CA GLU A 15 4.47 -21.47 0.90
C GLU A 15 4.30 -20.27 -0.04
N ALA A 16 4.99 -20.27 -1.19
CA ALA A 16 4.90 -19.19 -2.16
C ALA A 16 3.48 -19.12 -2.77
N HIS A 17 2.86 -20.26 -3.05
CA HIS A 17 1.47 -20.31 -3.49
C HIS A 17 0.51 -19.70 -2.48
N ARG A 18 0.67 -20.05 -1.20
CA ARG A 18 -0.15 -19.50 -0.11
C ARG A 18 0.00 -17.98 0.00
N ASN A 19 1.24 -17.48 -0.02
CA ASN A 19 1.51 -16.04 0.06
C ASN A 19 0.91 -15.28 -1.13
N LEU A 20 0.99 -15.83 -2.35
CA LEU A 20 0.36 -15.27 -3.55
C LEU A 20 -1.17 -15.22 -3.45
N MET A 21 -1.80 -16.28 -2.93
CA MET A 21 -3.25 -16.29 -2.73
C MET A 21 -3.69 -15.20 -1.74
N PHE A 22 -3.00 -15.07 -0.60
CA PHE A 22 -3.34 -14.03 0.39
C PHE A 22 -3.06 -12.63 -0.13
N ALA A 23 -1.92 -12.41 -0.80
CA ALA A 23 -1.60 -11.12 -1.41
C ALA A 23 -2.64 -10.71 -2.46
N GLY A 24 -3.06 -11.65 -3.32
CA GLY A 24 -4.11 -11.43 -4.31
C GLY A 24 -5.46 -11.12 -3.68
N LEU A 25 -5.85 -11.86 -2.65
CA LEU A 25 -7.12 -11.67 -1.96
C LEU A 25 -7.18 -10.31 -1.25
N LEU A 26 -6.15 -9.97 -0.47
CA LEU A 26 -6.07 -8.70 0.26
C LEU A 26 -5.97 -7.50 -0.68
N GLY A 27 -5.15 -7.58 -1.72
CA GLY A 27 -5.03 -6.54 -2.73
C GLY A 27 -6.34 -6.34 -3.51
N GLY A 28 -6.99 -7.44 -3.92
CA GLY A 28 -8.28 -7.41 -4.60
C GLY A 28 -9.40 -6.80 -3.75
N LEU A 29 -9.49 -7.20 -2.48
CA LEU A 29 -10.44 -6.63 -1.53
C LEU A 29 -10.16 -5.14 -1.27
N GLY A 30 -8.88 -4.77 -1.11
CA GLY A 30 -8.46 -3.38 -0.96
C GLY A 30 -8.92 -2.51 -2.13
N HIS A 31 -8.71 -2.98 -3.37
CA HIS A 31 -9.20 -2.27 -4.56
C HIS A 31 -10.72 -2.18 -4.64
N LEU A 32 -11.44 -3.24 -4.27
CA LEU A 32 -12.90 -3.23 -4.28
C LEU A 32 -13.44 -2.17 -3.30
N ILE A 33 -12.89 -2.12 -2.09
CA ILE A 33 -13.27 -1.16 -1.05
C ILE A 33 -12.90 0.26 -1.49
N ALA A 34 -11.71 0.48 -2.02
CA ALA A 34 -11.27 1.79 -2.51
C ALA A 34 -12.20 2.31 -3.61
N ASN A 35 -12.60 1.45 -4.55
CA ASN A 35 -13.50 1.83 -5.63
C ASN A 35 -14.91 2.19 -5.12
N GLU A 36 -15.37 1.53 -4.06
CA GLU A 36 -16.65 1.87 -3.42
C GLU A 36 -16.56 3.17 -2.60
N ALA A 37 -15.42 3.44 -1.97
CA ALA A 37 -15.18 4.68 -1.21
C ALA A 37 -15.25 5.92 -2.12
N VAL A 38 -14.67 5.84 -3.32
CA VAL A 38 -14.74 6.90 -4.35
C VAL A 38 -16.17 7.16 -4.82
N LYS A 39 -17.05 6.16 -4.81
CA LYS A 39 -18.47 6.36 -5.19
C LYS A 39 -19.29 7.04 -4.10
N ARG A 40 -18.90 6.91 -2.83
CA ARG A 40 -19.67 7.36 -1.67
C ARG A 40 -19.21 8.68 -1.07
N SER A 41 -18.00 9.13 -1.40
CA SER A 41 -17.41 10.35 -0.87
C SER A 41 -16.68 11.13 -1.95
N ASP A 42 -16.62 12.46 -1.78
CA ASP A 42 -15.91 13.32 -2.70
C ASP A 42 -14.41 13.01 -2.70
N ILE A 43 -13.80 13.08 -3.89
CA ILE A 43 -12.36 12.84 -4.10
C ILE A 43 -11.49 13.73 -3.20
N SER A 44 -11.98 14.94 -2.87
CA SER A 44 -11.31 15.84 -1.95
C SER A 44 -11.13 15.22 -0.55
N VAL A 45 -12.12 14.50 -0.03
CA VAL A 45 -12.06 13.88 1.31
C VAL A 45 -11.16 12.64 1.31
N LEU A 46 -11.08 11.92 0.18
CA LEU A 46 -10.26 10.71 0.04
C LEU A 46 -8.77 10.99 -0.12
N GLY A 47 -8.41 12.15 -0.68
CA GLY A 47 -7.02 12.50 -0.98
C GLY A 47 -6.02 12.29 0.17
N PRO A 48 -6.29 12.78 1.40
CA PRO A 48 -5.40 12.53 2.54
C PRO A 48 -5.31 11.06 2.95
N PHE A 49 -6.40 10.30 2.83
CA PHE A 49 -6.44 8.90 3.23
C PHE A 49 -5.54 8.04 2.34
N ASP A 50 -5.46 8.33 1.04
CA ASP A 50 -4.56 7.61 0.13
C ASP A 50 -3.09 7.74 0.55
N TYR A 51 -2.68 8.88 1.09
CA TYR A 51 -1.31 9.04 1.59
C TYR A 51 -1.02 8.26 2.87
N THR A 52 -2.04 7.88 3.65
CA THR A 52 -1.85 7.02 4.83
C THR A 52 -1.42 5.61 4.45
N ALA A 53 -1.67 5.18 3.20
CA ALA A 53 -1.20 3.90 2.68
C ALA A 53 0.32 3.76 2.75
N ILE A 54 1.06 4.87 2.68
CA ILE A 54 2.53 4.88 2.78
C ILE A 54 3.00 4.51 4.19
N ILE A 55 2.27 4.96 5.22
CA ILE A 55 2.55 4.59 6.62
C ILE A 55 2.28 3.10 6.83
N TRP A 56 1.15 2.60 6.31
CA TRP A 56 0.81 1.18 6.39
C TRP A 56 1.77 0.30 5.60
N ALA A 57 2.19 0.73 4.40
CA ALA A 57 3.17 0.02 3.59
C ALA A 57 4.48 -0.15 4.37
N LEU A 58 4.99 0.91 4.99
CA LEU A 58 6.17 0.82 5.85
C LEU A 58 5.96 -0.11 7.04
N ALA A 59 4.84 0.02 7.76
CA ALA A 59 4.57 -0.79 8.93
C ALA A 59 4.54 -2.29 8.58
N ILE A 60 3.88 -2.65 7.48
CA ILE A 60 3.84 -4.01 6.97
C ILE A 60 5.23 -4.45 6.50
N ASP A 61 6.00 -3.58 5.86
CA ASP A 61 7.35 -3.91 5.39
C ASP A 61 8.28 -4.30 6.55
N VAL A 62 8.22 -3.53 7.63
CA VAL A 62 8.94 -3.81 8.87
C VAL A 62 8.40 -5.05 9.59
N MET A 63 7.08 -5.23 9.68
CA MET A 63 6.46 -6.35 10.41
C MET A 63 6.61 -7.70 9.70
N VAL A 64 6.47 -7.72 8.37
CA VAL A 64 6.43 -8.95 7.57
C VAL A 64 7.81 -9.31 7.03
N PHE A 65 8.55 -8.33 6.53
CA PHE A 65 9.86 -8.56 5.89
C PHE A 65 11.04 -8.21 6.80
N GLY A 66 10.80 -7.56 7.95
CA GLY A 66 11.86 -7.13 8.86
C GLY A 66 12.76 -6.04 8.27
N PHE A 67 12.36 -5.43 7.15
CA PHE A 67 13.16 -4.45 6.44
C PHE A 67 12.92 -3.07 7.02
N VAL A 68 13.93 -2.51 7.69
CA VAL A 68 13.89 -1.14 8.19
C VAL A 68 14.62 -0.24 7.19
N PRO A 69 13.95 0.81 6.67
CA PRO A 69 14.58 1.73 5.74
C PRO A 69 15.82 2.41 6.35
N ASN A 70 16.79 2.74 5.50
CA ASN A 70 17.94 3.52 5.92
C ASN A 70 17.52 4.95 6.35
N ARG A 71 18.48 5.74 6.86
CA ARG A 71 18.22 7.10 7.35
C ARG A 71 17.56 8.03 6.32
N LEU A 72 17.91 7.91 5.03
CA LEU A 72 17.26 8.64 3.94
C LEU A 72 15.83 8.16 3.69
N GLY A 73 15.58 6.86 3.77
CA GLY A 73 14.24 6.28 3.66
C GLY A 73 13.32 6.78 4.78
N LEU A 74 13.80 6.76 6.02
CA LEU A 74 13.07 7.30 7.19
C LEU A 74 12.77 8.80 7.02
N PHE A 75 13.71 9.57 6.47
CA PHE A 75 13.50 10.99 6.17
C PHE A 75 12.41 11.18 5.11
N GLY A 76 12.43 10.40 4.03
CA GLY A 76 11.38 10.44 3.00
C GLY A 76 9.99 10.13 3.56
N ILE A 77 9.90 9.09 4.39
CA ILE A 77 8.66 8.72 5.09
C ILE A 77 8.15 9.86 5.97
N PHE A 78 9.05 10.48 6.74
CA PHE A 78 8.69 11.62 7.59
C PHE A 78 8.14 12.80 6.77
N VAL A 79 8.79 13.14 5.65
CA VAL A 79 8.34 14.23 4.77
C VAL A 79 6.95 13.94 4.19
N ILE A 80 6.71 12.71 3.73
CA ILE A 80 5.42 12.29 3.19
C ILE A 80 4.33 12.33 4.27
N ALA A 81 4.60 11.78 5.45
CA ALA A 81 3.66 11.80 6.57
C ALA A 81 3.33 13.23 7.01
N PHE A 82 4.34 14.11 7.04
CA PHE A 82 4.15 15.53 7.35
C PHE A 82 3.30 16.26 6.31
N ALA A 83 3.54 16.00 5.02
CA ALA A 83 2.73 16.55 3.94
C ALA A 83 1.28 16.07 4.01
N ALA A 84 1.06 14.78 4.27
CA ALA A 84 -0.26 14.20 4.44
C ALA A 84 -1.03 14.83 5.61
N LEU A 85 -0.38 14.99 6.77
CA LEU A 85 -0.96 15.66 7.93
C LEU A 85 -1.31 17.13 7.61
N SER A 86 -0.41 17.84 6.94
CA SER A 86 -0.63 19.23 6.55
C SER A 86 -1.83 19.40 5.61
N LEU A 87 -2.01 18.46 4.67
CA LEU A 87 -3.15 18.44 3.77
C LEU A 87 -4.46 18.17 4.52
N ALA A 88 -4.47 17.17 5.42
CA ALA A 88 -5.63 16.82 6.23
C ALA A 88 -6.08 18.02 7.11
N VAL A 89 -5.14 18.68 7.78
CA VAL A 89 -5.41 19.88 8.60
C VAL A 89 -5.98 21.01 7.75
N LYS A 90 -5.45 21.21 6.54
CA LYS A 90 -5.94 22.25 5.63
C LYS A 90 -7.38 21.97 5.17
N GLN A 91 -7.72 20.71 4.91
CA GLN A 91 -9.08 20.33 4.51
C GLN A 91 -10.09 20.48 5.64
N VAL A 92 -9.77 20.08 6.87
CA VAL A 92 -10.64 20.29 8.04
C VAL A 92 -10.94 21.78 8.26
N ARG A 93 -9.98 22.66 7.92
CA ARG A 93 -10.14 24.11 8.09
C ARG A 93 -10.89 24.79 6.94
N SER A 94 -11.14 24.09 5.84
CA SER A 94 -11.81 24.62 4.64
C SER A 94 -13.24 24.08 4.44
N ALA A 95 -13.70 23.18 5.31
CA ALA A 95 -15.08 22.71 5.43
C ALA A 95 -15.78 23.44 6.58
#